data_AF-A0A935MS48-F1
#
_entry.id   AF-A0A935MS48-F1
#
_cell.length_a   1.000
_cell.length_b   1.000
_cell.length_c   1.000
_cell.angle_alpha   90.00
_cell.angle_beta   90.00
_cell.angle_gamma   90.00
#
_symmetry.space_group_name_H-M   'P 1'
#
loop_
_entity.id
_entity.type
_entity.pdbx_description
1 polymer ?
#
loop_
_entity_poly.entity_id
_entity_poly.type
_entity_poly.pdbx_seq_one_letter_code
_entity_poly.pdbx_strand_id
1 'polypeptide(L)'
;MKKIMGLCLAVGIFISACTMPSTTTGPSDQEIATAAALTVQAVISTPLASPTAAGNPQVLASPTVADGTIVAATPTFSQPMASVGDVVNCRSGPGTNFERVTQILPAESVKIVGFFPPNYWVVNTKDGDCWLSGEFTTPVGSFAAIPTVTAPPTPEGGGPEAATFPKNGWTFFCYGLGKADITLSWNDNAENESGYRIVRDGEKVAELAPNTKYYAETIDLSPGESVAYQIQAYNEAGSSDSVTATITCP
;
A
#
# COMPACT_ATOMS: atom_id res chain seq x y z
N MET A 1 -51.44 12.51 52.76
CA MET A 1 -52.80 12.92 53.17
C MET A 1 -53.32 13.92 52.15
N LYS A 2 -54.59 13.78 51.72
CA LYS A 2 -55.20 14.37 50.52
C LYS A 2 -55.21 15.91 50.46
N LYS A 3 -55.16 16.42 49.22
CA LYS A 3 -55.56 17.72 48.61
C LYS A 3 -54.38 18.19 47.74
N ILE A 4 -54.52 18.47 46.44
CA ILE A 4 -55.28 19.58 45.84
C ILE A 4 -55.55 19.29 44.35
N MET A 5 -56.76 19.68 43.94
CA MET A 5 -57.33 19.78 42.60
C MET A 5 -56.62 20.85 41.74
N GLY A 6 -56.41 20.60 40.45
CA GLY A 6 -55.89 21.61 39.51
C GLY A 6 -56.18 21.27 38.05
N LEU A 7 -57.38 21.64 37.61
CA LEU A 7 -57.83 21.67 36.21
C LEU A 7 -57.16 22.83 35.48
N CYS A 8 -56.45 22.58 34.37
CA CYS A 8 -56.10 23.59 33.37
C CYS A 8 -56.19 23.00 31.95
N LEU A 9 -57.06 23.62 31.16
CA LEU A 9 -57.38 23.39 29.76
C LEU A 9 -56.53 24.35 28.91
N ALA A 10 -55.75 23.86 27.93
CA ALA A 10 -55.34 24.65 26.75
C ALA A 10 -54.82 23.73 25.64
N VAL A 11 -55.61 23.53 24.58
CA VAL A 11 -55.38 24.02 23.20
C VAL A 11 -54.19 23.38 22.48
N GLY A 12 -54.51 22.57 21.46
CA GLY A 12 -53.55 21.99 20.53
C GLY A 12 -53.20 22.93 19.37
N ILE A 13 -52.01 22.71 18.78
CA ILE A 13 -51.62 23.22 17.46
C ILE A 13 -50.91 22.08 16.72
N PHE A 14 -51.52 21.65 15.61
CA PHE A 14 -50.94 20.81 14.56
C PHE A 14 -50.14 21.68 13.59
N ILE A 15 -48.93 21.25 13.21
CA ILE A 15 -48.22 21.66 11.99
C ILE A 15 -47.36 20.45 11.60
N SER A 16 -47.90 19.51 10.83
CA SER A 16 -47.95 19.46 9.35
C SER A 16 -46.57 19.46 8.71
N ALA A 17 -46.12 18.24 8.38
CA ALA A 17 -45.04 17.94 7.46
C ALA A 17 -45.45 18.23 6.00
N CYS A 18 -44.43 18.20 5.12
CA CYS A 18 -44.42 18.15 3.64
C CYS A 18 -43.88 19.41 2.97
N THR A 19 -42.60 19.37 2.56
CA THR A 19 -42.09 20.10 1.38
C THR A 19 -40.87 19.41 0.79
N MET A 20 -41.04 18.81 -0.39
CA MET A 20 -40.22 18.84 -1.63
C MET A 20 -41.04 18.04 -2.68
N PRO A 21 -40.91 18.21 -4.02
CA PRO A 21 -39.78 18.77 -4.77
C PRO A 21 -40.17 19.65 -5.99
N SER A 22 -39.13 20.04 -6.74
CA SER A 22 -39.05 20.13 -8.22
C SER A 22 -38.92 21.53 -8.83
N THR A 23 -37.70 21.80 -9.27
CA THR A 23 -37.31 22.78 -10.30
C THR A 23 -36.00 22.27 -10.91
N THR A 24 -35.66 22.29 -12.19
CA THR A 24 -36.34 22.48 -13.48
C THR A 24 -35.24 22.19 -14.53
N THR A 25 -35.62 21.69 -15.72
CA THR A 25 -34.98 21.96 -17.04
C THR A 25 -33.47 21.72 -17.30
N GLY A 26 -33.18 20.81 -18.24
CA GLY A 26 -32.06 20.97 -19.21
C GLY A 26 -32.39 22.01 -20.29
N PRO A 27 -31.66 22.13 -21.44
CA PRO A 27 -30.59 21.27 -21.97
C PRO A 27 -29.34 22.03 -22.49
N SER A 28 -28.23 21.32 -22.73
CA SER A 28 -27.39 21.53 -23.94
C SER A 28 -26.30 20.43 -24.02
N ASP A 29 -26.38 19.62 -25.06
CA ASP A 29 -25.27 18.82 -25.58
C ASP A 29 -24.13 19.76 -26.01
N GLN A 30 -22.90 19.44 -25.62
CA GLN A 30 -21.68 19.51 -26.44
C GLN A 30 -20.50 18.95 -25.64
N GLU A 31 -19.83 17.95 -26.23
CA GLU A 31 -18.36 17.84 -26.30
C GLU A 31 -17.63 17.50 -24.97
N ILE A 32 -16.81 16.44 -24.79
CA ILE A 32 -15.83 15.79 -25.66
C ILE A 32 -15.53 14.38 -25.13
N ALA A 33 -15.45 13.43 -26.04
CA ALA A 33 -14.78 12.16 -25.85
C ALA A 33 -13.28 12.27 -26.18
N THR A 34 -12.47 11.42 -25.54
CA THR A 34 -11.29 10.78 -26.15
C THR A 34 -9.88 11.36 -25.88
N ALA A 35 -9.07 10.45 -25.31
CA ALA A 35 -7.63 10.24 -25.45
C ALA A 35 -6.64 11.29 -24.93
N ALA A 36 -6.05 10.98 -23.77
CA ALA A 36 -4.70 11.33 -23.44
C ALA A 36 -3.71 10.46 -24.24
N ALA A 37 -2.80 11.09 -24.98
CA ALA A 37 -1.57 10.48 -25.47
C ALA A 37 -0.41 11.44 -25.18
N LEU A 38 0.38 11.12 -24.16
CA LEU A 38 1.66 11.77 -23.88
C LEU A 38 2.73 11.18 -24.81
N THR A 39 3.26 11.97 -25.73
CA THR A 39 4.53 11.68 -26.40
C THR A 39 5.65 12.45 -25.72
N VAL A 40 6.50 11.76 -24.96
CA VAL A 40 7.79 12.28 -24.49
C VAL A 40 8.88 11.59 -25.30
N GLN A 41 9.46 12.31 -26.26
CA GLN A 41 10.79 11.99 -26.80
C GLN A 41 11.73 13.12 -26.39
N ALA A 42 12.69 12.80 -25.53
CA ALA A 42 13.82 13.64 -25.23
C ALA A 42 15.07 12.78 -25.33
N VAL A 43 15.85 12.92 -26.42
CA VAL A 43 17.27 12.55 -26.39
C VAL A 43 18.09 13.52 -27.26
N ILE A 44 18.51 14.61 -26.60
CA ILE A 44 19.84 15.24 -26.61
C ILE A 44 20.69 15.13 -27.89
N SER A 45 20.86 16.29 -28.55
CA SER A 45 21.98 16.61 -29.43
C SER A 45 22.91 17.59 -28.71
N THR A 46 24.19 17.28 -28.54
CA THR A 46 25.36 18.17 -28.79
C THR A 46 26.70 17.47 -28.41
N PRO A 47 27.84 17.92 -28.99
CA PRO A 47 28.98 17.08 -29.39
C PRO A 47 30.27 17.33 -28.55
N LEU A 48 31.42 16.91 -29.14
CA LEU A 48 32.85 17.21 -28.81
C LEU A 48 33.56 16.03 -28.09
N ALA A 49 34.75 15.53 -28.45
CA ALA A 49 35.82 15.96 -29.35
C ALA A 49 36.68 14.75 -29.79
N SER A 50 37.35 14.88 -30.94
CA SER A 50 38.51 14.07 -31.35
C SER A 50 39.72 14.26 -30.43
N PRO A 51 40.70 13.35 -30.50
CA PRO A 51 41.99 13.80 -31.02
C PRO A 51 42.61 12.88 -32.08
N THR A 52 43.24 13.54 -33.04
CA THR A 52 44.06 13.01 -34.14
C THR A 52 45.50 12.77 -33.69
N ALA A 53 46.11 11.64 -34.09
CA ALA A 53 47.50 11.49 -34.56
C ALA A 53 47.82 9.99 -34.74
N ALA A 54 47.84 9.46 -35.97
CA ALA A 54 48.99 9.38 -36.88
C ALA A 54 49.93 8.19 -36.59
N GLY A 55 49.94 7.18 -37.48
CA GLY A 55 50.94 6.10 -37.44
C GLY A 55 50.65 4.86 -38.30
N ASN A 56 50.83 4.99 -39.62
CA ASN A 56 51.23 3.96 -40.60
C ASN A 56 50.22 2.84 -41.04
N PRO A 57 49.95 2.67 -42.35
CA PRO A 57 49.14 1.58 -42.88
C PRO A 57 50.01 0.36 -43.22
N GLN A 58 49.86 -0.73 -42.47
CA GLN A 58 50.27 -2.06 -42.94
C GLN A 58 49.05 -2.93 -43.22
N VAL A 59 48.91 -3.21 -44.51
CA VAL A 59 48.06 -4.22 -45.11
C VAL A 59 48.25 -5.56 -44.38
N LEU A 60 47.20 -6.07 -43.77
CA LEU A 60 47.10 -7.50 -43.46
C LEU A 60 45.72 -7.99 -43.90
N ALA A 61 45.76 -9.13 -44.57
CA ALA A 61 44.73 -9.63 -45.46
C ALA A 61 43.34 -9.74 -44.83
N SER A 62 42.35 -9.44 -45.67
CA SER A 62 40.98 -9.91 -45.57
C SER A 62 40.96 -11.43 -45.33
N PRO A 63 40.33 -11.96 -44.26
CA PRO A 63 39.84 -13.31 -44.31
C PRO A 63 38.57 -13.32 -45.16
N THR A 64 38.70 -13.96 -46.31
CA THR A 64 37.63 -14.50 -47.14
C THR A 64 36.46 -14.98 -46.27
N VAL A 65 35.26 -14.50 -46.59
CA VAL A 65 33.99 -15.02 -46.09
C VAL A 65 33.92 -16.50 -46.43
N ALA A 66 34.18 -17.35 -45.44
CA ALA A 66 33.75 -18.73 -45.46
C ALA A 66 32.33 -18.74 -44.85
N ASP A 67 31.38 -19.18 -45.67
CA ASP A 67 30.03 -19.56 -45.27
C ASP A 67 30.11 -20.55 -44.10
N GLY A 68 29.98 -20.01 -42.90
CA GLY A 68 30.08 -20.73 -41.64
C GLY A 68 28.87 -20.35 -40.81
N THR A 69 27.98 -21.31 -40.61
CA THR A 69 26.79 -21.21 -39.78
C THR A 69 27.12 -20.50 -38.47
N ILE A 70 26.50 -19.34 -38.23
CA ILE A 70 26.58 -18.62 -36.96
C ILE A 70 25.82 -19.46 -35.93
N VAL A 71 26.51 -20.37 -35.26
CA VAL A 71 25.93 -21.04 -34.08
C VAL A 71 25.95 -20.01 -32.97
N ALA A 72 24.82 -19.35 -32.75
CA ALA A 72 24.60 -18.51 -31.57
C ALA A 72 24.80 -19.39 -30.32
N ALA A 73 25.95 -19.25 -29.66
CA ALA A 73 26.23 -19.95 -28.41
C ALA A 73 25.15 -19.56 -27.41
N THR A 74 24.26 -20.50 -27.09
CA THR A 74 23.26 -20.30 -26.05
C THR A 74 24.01 -20.33 -24.72
N PRO A 75 23.99 -19.24 -23.91
CA PRO A 75 24.66 -19.24 -22.62
C PRO A 75 24.05 -20.34 -21.75
N THR A 76 24.86 -21.30 -21.32
CA THR A 76 24.44 -22.32 -20.36
C THR A 76 24.49 -21.70 -18.98
N PHE A 77 23.45 -20.94 -18.65
CA PHE A 77 23.30 -20.35 -17.33
C PHE A 77 23.00 -21.44 -16.28
N SER A 78 23.66 -21.37 -15.12
CA SER A 78 23.25 -22.15 -13.96
C SER A 78 21.82 -21.76 -13.57
N GLN A 79 20.98 -22.76 -13.28
CA GLN A 79 19.58 -22.54 -12.95
C GLN A 79 19.46 -21.61 -11.73
N PRO A 80 18.47 -20.71 -11.68
CA PRO A 80 18.30 -19.80 -10.56
C PRO A 80 17.78 -20.56 -9.34
N MET A 81 18.60 -20.64 -8.30
CA MET A 81 18.32 -21.30 -7.03
C MET A 81 18.22 -20.26 -5.91
N ALA A 82 17.42 -20.55 -4.89
CA ALA A 82 17.37 -19.82 -3.64
C ALA A 82 17.90 -20.71 -2.52
N SER A 83 18.65 -20.10 -1.61
CA SER A 83 19.14 -20.71 -0.38
C SER A 83 18.87 -19.77 0.80
N VAL A 84 18.73 -20.32 1.99
CA VAL A 84 18.42 -19.55 3.21
C VAL A 84 19.47 -19.83 4.29
N GLY A 85 19.78 -18.81 5.10
CA GLY A 85 20.75 -18.92 6.20
C GLY A 85 20.16 -19.56 7.46
N ASP A 86 18.87 -19.33 7.69
CA ASP A 86 18.07 -19.87 8.80
C ASP A 86 16.77 -20.48 8.26
N VAL A 87 15.95 -21.08 9.12
CA VAL A 87 14.62 -21.60 8.71
C VAL A 87 13.72 -20.44 8.28
N VAL A 88 13.30 -20.44 7.01
CA VAL A 88 12.41 -19.40 6.46
C VAL A 88 11.06 -19.98 6.09
N ASN A 89 9.99 -19.27 6.47
CA ASN A 89 8.63 -19.66 6.08
C ASN A 89 8.40 -19.37 4.60
N CYS A 90 7.98 -20.39 3.85
CA CYS A 90 7.51 -20.24 2.48
C CYS A 90 5.99 -20.13 2.48
N ARG A 91 5.44 -19.03 1.98
CA ARG A 91 4.02 -18.66 2.14
C ARG A 91 3.26 -18.66 0.82
N SER A 92 1.94 -18.65 0.88
CA SER A 92 1.07 -18.61 -0.31
C SER A 92 1.08 -17.26 -1.04
N GLY A 93 1.70 -16.23 -0.46
CA GLY A 93 1.89 -14.91 -1.05
C GLY A 93 2.91 -14.07 -0.26
N PRO A 94 3.15 -12.81 -0.66
CA PRO A 94 4.17 -11.96 -0.05
C PRO A 94 3.72 -11.46 1.33
N GLY A 95 4.52 -11.70 2.37
CA GLY A 95 4.30 -11.16 3.71
C GLY A 95 3.69 -12.15 4.70
N THR A 96 3.57 -11.74 5.95
CA THR A 96 3.25 -12.63 7.07
C THR A 96 1.77 -13.00 7.17
N ASN A 97 0.90 -12.26 6.49
CA ASN A 97 -0.55 -12.48 6.47
C ASN A 97 -0.97 -13.67 5.60
N PHE A 98 -0.08 -14.12 4.70
CA PHE A 98 -0.32 -15.29 3.87
C PHE A 98 -0.02 -16.59 4.62
N GLU A 99 -0.81 -17.63 4.37
CA GLU A 99 -0.61 -18.93 5.01
C GLU A 99 0.76 -19.54 4.68
N ARG A 100 1.36 -20.22 5.66
CA ARG A 100 2.60 -20.95 5.45
C ARG A 100 2.32 -22.27 4.73
N VAL A 101 2.86 -22.40 3.52
CA VAL A 101 2.83 -23.64 2.73
C VAL A 101 3.84 -24.63 3.28
N THR A 102 5.09 -24.18 3.49
CA THR A 102 6.18 -25.03 4.00
C THR A 102 7.27 -24.17 4.65
N GLN A 103 8.36 -24.79 5.09
CA GLN A 103 9.55 -24.10 5.60
C GLN A 103 10.78 -24.58 4.83
N ILE A 104 11.61 -23.64 4.41
CA ILE A 104 12.90 -23.94 3.78
C ILE A 104 13.96 -23.97 4.88
N LEU A 105 14.69 -25.08 4.96
CA LEU A 105 15.73 -25.27 5.96
C LEU A 105 17.07 -24.69 5.49
N PRO A 106 17.99 -24.36 6.41
CA PRO A 106 19.36 -24.00 6.06
C PRO A 106 20.01 -25.07 5.16
N ALA A 107 20.79 -24.61 4.17
CA ALA A 107 21.45 -25.44 3.15
C ALA A 107 20.51 -26.19 2.18
N GLU A 108 19.20 -26.02 2.28
CA GLU A 108 18.26 -26.44 1.24
C GLU A 108 18.34 -25.47 0.05
N SER A 109 18.42 -26.01 -1.16
CA SER A 109 18.35 -25.23 -2.40
C SER A 109 17.05 -25.50 -3.13
N VAL A 110 16.29 -24.44 -3.39
CA VAL A 110 15.00 -24.51 -4.09
C VAL A 110 15.04 -23.67 -5.37
N LYS A 111 14.31 -24.11 -6.38
CA LYS A 111 14.31 -23.44 -7.68
C LYS A 111 13.52 -22.14 -7.63
N ILE A 112 14.12 -21.03 -8.04
CA ILE A 112 13.40 -19.78 -8.24
C ILE A 112 12.66 -19.84 -9.58
N VAL A 113 11.36 -19.52 -9.54
CA VAL A 113 10.46 -19.52 -10.70
C VAL A 113 9.84 -18.15 -10.97
N GLY A 114 9.96 -17.19 -10.04
CA GLY A 114 9.45 -15.84 -10.22
C GLY A 114 10.09 -14.82 -9.29
N PHE A 115 9.94 -13.54 -9.64
CA PHE A 115 10.35 -12.41 -8.82
C PHE A 115 9.19 -11.43 -8.64
N PHE A 116 8.97 -10.94 -7.43
CA PHE A 116 8.01 -9.88 -7.15
C PHE A 116 8.74 -8.69 -6.52
N PRO A 117 8.79 -7.54 -7.23
CA PRO A 117 9.45 -6.34 -6.73
C PRO A 117 8.80 -5.84 -5.42
N PRO A 118 9.58 -5.26 -4.50
CA PRO A 118 11.02 -5.03 -4.62
C PRO A 118 11.89 -6.21 -4.14
N ASN A 119 11.36 -7.15 -3.37
CA ASN A 119 12.20 -8.08 -2.61
C ASN A 119 11.54 -9.42 -2.26
N TYR A 120 10.79 -10.03 -3.18
CA TYR A 120 10.22 -11.37 -2.99
C TYR A 120 10.59 -12.32 -4.11
N TRP A 121 10.89 -13.56 -3.75
CA TRP A 121 11.15 -14.67 -4.67
C TRP A 121 10.00 -15.65 -4.62
N VAL A 122 9.58 -16.15 -5.78
CA VAL A 122 8.70 -17.32 -5.87
C VAL A 122 9.56 -18.53 -6.18
N VAL A 123 9.43 -19.56 -5.36
CA VAL A 123 10.19 -20.80 -5.47
C VAL A 123 9.27 -21.98 -5.68
N ASN A 124 9.73 -22.95 -6.45
CA ASN A 124 9.05 -24.23 -6.64
C ASN A 124 9.58 -25.25 -5.62
N THR A 125 8.67 -25.77 -4.82
CA THR A 125 8.95 -26.81 -3.82
C THR A 125 8.12 -28.06 -4.10
N LYS A 126 8.39 -29.15 -3.36
CA LYS A 126 7.57 -30.36 -3.42
C LYS A 126 6.12 -30.15 -2.96
N ASP A 127 5.89 -29.13 -2.12
CA ASP A 127 4.59 -28.80 -1.54
C ASP A 127 3.85 -27.73 -2.38
N GLY A 128 4.45 -27.28 -3.50
CA GLY A 128 3.91 -26.28 -4.41
C GLY A 128 4.81 -25.05 -4.57
N ASP A 129 4.34 -24.12 -5.40
CA ASP A 129 4.99 -22.80 -5.54
C ASP A 129 4.65 -21.93 -4.33
N CYS A 130 5.67 -21.27 -3.77
CA CYS A 130 5.49 -20.44 -2.58
C CYS A 130 6.49 -19.27 -2.55
N TRP A 131 6.20 -18.31 -1.69
CA TRP A 131 6.84 -17.01 -1.62
C TRP A 131 7.85 -16.95 -0.49
N LEU A 132 9.05 -16.49 -0.80
CA LEU A 132 10.15 -16.23 0.14
C LEU A 132 10.51 -14.75 0.17
N SER A 133 10.70 -14.21 1.38
CA SER A 133 11.24 -12.87 1.56
C SER A 133 12.70 -12.84 1.10
N GLY A 134 13.03 -11.91 0.22
CA GLY A 134 14.39 -11.68 -0.25
C GLY A 134 15.35 -11.20 0.85
N GLU A 135 14.84 -10.70 1.98
CA GLU A 135 15.66 -10.34 3.14
C GLU A 135 16.39 -11.56 3.75
N PHE A 136 15.76 -12.74 3.68
CA PHE A 136 16.30 -13.98 4.26
C PHE A 136 16.74 -14.99 3.21
N THR A 137 16.73 -14.58 1.93
CA THR A 137 17.00 -15.47 0.80
C THR A 137 18.24 -15.00 0.05
N THR A 138 19.21 -15.90 -0.10
CA THR A 138 20.38 -15.72 -0.95
C THR A 138 20.14 -16.40 -2.29
N PRO A 139 19.86 -15.63 -3.36
CA PRO A 139 19.66 -16.19 -4.69
C PRO A 139 21.03 -16.52 -5.32
N VAL A 140 21.14 -17.67 -6.01
CA VAL A 140 22.34 -18.17 -6.69
C VAL A 140 22.00 -18.56 -8.13
N GLY A 141 22.92 -18.34 -9.07
CA GLY A 141 22.75 -18.68 -10.48
C GLY A 141 22.34 -17.49 -11.35
N SER A 142 21.77 -17.74 -12.52
CA SER A 142 21.34 -16.67 -13.43
C SER A 142 19.88 -16.32 -13.28
N PHE A 143 19.61 -15.04 -13.02
CA PHE A 143 18.25 -14.49 -12.88
C PHE A 143 17.73 -13.83 -14.16
N ALA A 144 18.51 -13.83 -15.25
CA ALA A 144 18.23 -13.06 -16.46
C ALA A 144 16.91 -13.44 -17.16
N ALA A 145 16.40 -14.66 -16.93
CA ALA A 145 15.19 -15.18 -17.54
C ALA A 145 14.03 -15.37 -16.54
N ILE A 146 14.14 -14.85 -15.31
CA ILE A 146 13.08 -14.99 -14.31
C ILE A 146 11.94 -14.02 -14.63
N PRO A 147 10.69 -14.50 -14.73
CA PRO A 147 9.56 -13.62 -14.93
C PRO A 147 9.25 -12.83 -13.66
N THR A 148 8.86 -11.57 -13.84
CA THR A 148 8.18 -10.83 -12.79
C THR A 148 6.76 -11.37 -12.64
N VAL A 149 6.35 -11.68 -11.41
CA VAL A 149 5.00 -12.18 -11.10
C VAL A 149 4.19 -11.09 -10.41
N THR A 150 2.87 -11.26 -10.36
CA THR A 150 1.97 -10.45 -9.52
C THR A 150 1.66 -11.19 -8.22
N ALA A 151 1.40 -10.47 -7.14
CA ALA A 151 0.95 -11.07 -5.89
C ALA A 151 -0.43 -11.72 -6.08
N PRO A 152 -0.70 -12.88 -5.45
CA PRO A 152 -2.06 -13.37 -5.30
C PRO A 152 -2.88 -12.37 -4.47
N PRO A 153 -4.22 -12.38 -4.62
CA PRO A 153 -5.08 -11.56 -3.76
C PRO A 153 -4.78 -11.90 -2.29
N THR A 154 -4.75 -10.86 -1.45
CA THR A 154 -4.53 -11.04 -0.01
C THR A 154 -5.58 -12.00 0.54
N PRO A 155 -5.20 -13.08 1.26
CA PRO A 155 -6.17 -14.03 1.76
C PRO A 155 -7.14 -13.33 2.72
N GLU A 156 -8.40 -13.37 2.33
CA GLU A 156 -9.55 -12.93 3.12
C GLU A 156 -9.67 -13.87 4.33
N GLY A 157 -9.02 -13.49 5.44
CA GLY A 157 -9.00 -14.30 6.66
C GLY A 157 -7.92 -13.95 7.68
N GLY A 158 -6.89 -13.19 7.29
CA GLY A 158 -5.96 -12.58 8.24
C GLY A 158 -6.58 -11.37 8.97
N GLY A 159 -5.93 -10.93 10.06
CA GLY A 159 -6.20 -9.60 10.61
C GLY A 159 -5.96 -8.51 9.55
N PRO A 160 -6.60 -7.34 9.67
CA PRO A 160 -6.49 -6.30 8.65
C PRO A 160 -5.11 -5.64 8.66
N GLU A 161 -4.70 -5.07 7.53
CA GLU A 161 -3.49 -4.26 7.45
C GLU A 161 -3.65 -2.94 8.22
N ALA A 162 -2.56 -2.45 8.80
CA ALA A 162 -2.61 -1.21 9.56
C ALA A 162 -2.87 0.00 8.65
N ALA A 163 -3.76 0.89 9.07
CA ALA A 163 -3.87 2.21 8.47
C ALA A 163 -2.55 2.98 8.64
N THR A 164 -2.25 3.85 7.68
CA THR A 164 -1.05 4.72 7.74
C THR A 164 -1.42 6.18 7.62
N PHE A 165 -0.74 7.03 8.38
CA PHE A 165 -0.92 8.47 8.23
C PHE A 165 -0.12 8.97 7.02
N PRO A 166 -0.74 9.69 6.07
CA PRO A 166 0.00 10.42 5.07
C PRO A 166 0.77 11.58 5.72
N LYS A 167 1.62 12.24 4.95
CA LYS A 167 2.23 13.50 5.38
C LYS A 167 1.14 14.51 5.74
N ASN A 168 1.24 15.09 6.94
CA ASN A 168 0.20 15.97 7.51
C ASN A 168 -1.17 15.26 7.67
N GLY A 169 -1.16 13.94 7.88
CA GLY A 169 -2.36 13.14 8.11
C GLY A 169 -3.09 13.45 9.42
N TRP A 170 -2.50 14.25 10.30
CA TRP A 170 -3.20 14.82 11.43
C TRP A 170 -2.94 16.31 11.53
N THR A 171 -3.98 17.07 11.85
CA THR A 171 -3.92 18.50 12.11
C THR A 171 -4.70 18.82 13.38
N PHE A 172 -4.34 19.93 14.01
CA PHE A 172 -5.00 20.35 15.24
C PHE A 172 -5.04 21.89 15.35
N PHE A 173 -6.02 22.38 16.10
CA PHE A 173 -6.14 23.78 16.46
C PHE A 173 -6.45 23.90 17.95
N CYS A 174 -5.50 24.43 18.72
CA CYS A 174 -5.66 24.65 20.16
C CYS A 174 -6.29 26.02 20.44
N TYR A 175 -7.33 26.01 21.25
CA TYR A 175 -7.97 27.18 21.79
C TYR A 175 -7.32 27.55 23.12
N GLY A 176 -7.14 28.85 23.38
CA GLY A 176 -6.63 29.37 24.66
C GLY A 176 -7.53 29.12 25.89
N LEU A 177 -8.65 28.42 25.71
CA LEU A 177 -9.60 28.02 26.76
C LEU A 177 -9.42 26.55 27.20
N GLY A 178 -8.35 25.88 26.75
CA GLY A 178 -8.09 24.47 27.07
C GLY A 178 -8.92 23.50 26.25
N LYS A 179 -9.15 23.82 24.97
CA LYS A 179 -9.79 22.93 24.00
C LYS A 179 -8.89 22.75 22.79
N ALA A 180 -9.05 21.64 22.09
CA ALA A 180 -8.40 21.43 20.79
C ALA A 180 -9.36 20.77 19.80
N ASP A 181 -9.43 21.31 18.59
CA ASP A 181 -10.00 20.60 17.45
C ASP A 181 -8.91 19.72 16.84
N ILE A 182 -9.23 18.45 16.64
CA ILE A 182 -8.31 17.45 16.11
C ILE A 182 -8.94 16.84 14.87
N THR A 183 -8.15 16.74 13.82
CA THR A 183 -8.53 16.08 12.58
C THR A 183 -7.50 15.02 12.25
N LEU A 184 -7.98 13.79 12.02
CA LEU A 184 -7.20 12.63 11.62
C LEU A 184 -7.67 12.19 10.23
N SER A 185 -6.72 11.97 9.34
CA SER A 185 -6.90 11.48 7.98
C SER A 185 -5.83 10.43 7.70
N TRP A 186 -6.22 9.28 7.16
CA TRP A 186 -5.30 8.17 6.95
C TRP A 186 -5.49 7.53 5.58
N ASN A 187 -4.44 6.83 5.14
CA ASN A 187 -4.53 5.87 4.06
C ASN A 187 -5.10 4.58 4.61
N ASP A 188 -6.13 4.10 3.95
CA ASP A 188 -6.69 2.78 4.15
C ASP A 188 -5.88 1.78 3.33
N ASN A 189 -5.20 0.88 4.03
CA ASN A 189 -4.46 -0.22 3.41
C ASN A 189 -5.14 -1.56 3.69
N ALA A 190 -6.21 -1.57 4.49
CA ALA A 190 -6.96 -2.78 4.76
C ALA A 190 -8.01 -2.96 3.66
N GLU A 191 -8.09 -4.17 3.10
CA GLU A 191 -9.16 -4.53 2.16
C GLU A 191 -10.19 -5.47 2.82
N ASN A 192 -9.89 -5.91 4.05
CA ASN A 192 -10.58 -6.96 4.79
C ASN A 192 -10.93 -6.54 6.23
N GLU A 193 -10.93 -5.24 6.52
CA GLU A 193 -11.39 -4.70 7.80
C GLU A 193 -12.91 -4.71 7.89
N SER A 194 -13.41 -5.01 9.08
CA SER A 194 -14.82 -4.80 9.44
C SER A 194 -15.08 -3.34 9.82
N GLY A 195 -14.02 -2.59 10.14
CA GLY A 195 -14.10 -1.17 10.45
C GLY A 195 -12.80 -0.63 11.05
N TYR A 196 -12.90 0.61 11.51
CA TYR A 196 -11.82 1.34 12.16
C TYR A 196 -12.19 1.75 13.58
N ARG A 197 -11.22 1.80 14.48
CA ARG A 197 -11.36 2.38 15.82
C ARG A 197 -10.37 3.51 16.00
N ILE A 198 -10.85 4.60 16.60
CA ILE A 198 -9.97 5.68 17.04
C ILE A 198 -9.58 5.37 18.47
N VAL A 199 -8.29 5.19 18.69
CA VAL A 199 -7.69 4.94 20.00
C VAL A 199 -6.98 6.21 20.44
N ARG A 200 -7.39 6.76 21.58
CA ARG A 200 -6.79 7.95 22.20
C ARG A 200 -6.24 7.57 23.56
N ASP A 201 -4.95 7.79 23.77
CA ASP A 201 -4.21 7.43 25.00
C ASP A 201 -4.43 5.96 25.44
N GLY A 202 -4.58 5.06 24.46
CA GLY A 202 -4.81 3.64 24.68
C GLY A 202 -6.29 3.24 24.84
N GLU A 203 -7.23 4.19 24.89
CA GLU A 203 -8.65 3.91 25.00
C GLU A 203 -9.40 4.13 23.68
N LYS A 204 -10.36 3.25 23.39
CA LYS A 204 -11.24 3.43 22.23
C LYS A 204 -12.20 4.59 22.46
N VAL A 205 -12.12 5.63 21.63
CA VAL A 205 -13.02 6.79 21.68
C VAL A 205 -14.08 6.80 20.58
N ALA A 206 -13.81 6.12 19.46
CA ALA A 206 -14.77 5.98 18.38
C ALA A 206 -14.62 4.64 17.65
N GLU A 207 -15.71 4.22 17.00
CA GLU A 207 -15.75 3.08 16.10
C GLU A 207 -16.45 3.51 14.80
N LEU A 208 -15.83 3.21 13.67
CA LEU A 208 -16.14 3.72 12.35
C LEU A 208 -16.38 2.57 11.38
N ALA A 209 -17.18 2.83 10.36
CA ALA A 209 -17.46 1.90 9.27
C ALA A 209 -16.17 1.50 8.51
N PRO A 210 -16.17 0.36 7.81
CA PRO A 210 -15.06 0.00 6.92
C PRO A 210 -14.90 1.05 5.82
N ASN A 211 -13.72 1.12 5.21
CA ASN A 211 -13.34 2.13 4.21
C ASN A 211 -13.34 3.59 4.69
N THR A 212 -13.55 3.85 5.98
CA THR A 212 -13.47 5.20 6.53
C THR A 212 -12.01 5.67 6.56
N LYS A 213 -11.77 6.92 6.15
CA LYS A 213 -10.43 7.51 6.00
C LYS A 213 -10.25 8.82 6.76
N TYR A 214 -11.24 9.20 7.56
CA TYR A 214 -11.34 10.52 8.18
C TYR A 214 -12.07 10.46 9.51
N TYR A 215 -11.57 11.21 10.50
CA TYR A 215 -12.20 11.44 11.78
C TYR A 215 -11.85 12.83 12.29
N ALA A 216 -12.78 13.48 12.98
CA ALA A 216 -12.51 14.73 13.67
C ALA A 216 -13.28 14.78 14.99
N GLU A 217 -12.67 15.40 15.99
CA GLU A 217 -13.30 15.65 17.27
C GLU A 217 -12.76 16.93 17.92
N THR A 218 -13.51 17.43 18.90
CA THR A 218 -13.06 18.49 19.80
C THR A 218 -12.88 17.90 21.18
N ILE A 219 -11.70 18.10 21.76
CA ILE A 219 -11.37 17.59 23.10
C ILE A 219 -11.04 18.74 24.04
N ASP A 220 -11.09 18.47 25.34
CA ASP A 220 -10.45 19.31 26.34
C ASP A 220 -8.95 18.97 26.37
N LEU A 221 -8.11 19.97 26.10
CA LEU A 221 -6.66 19.85 26.09
C LEU A 221 -6.05 21.22 26.42
N SER A 222 -5.37 21.29 27.57
CA SER A 222 -4.79 22.53 28.08
C SER A 222 -3.43 22.84 27.41
N PRO A 223 -2.99 24.10 27.41
CA PRO A 223 -1.64 24.46 26.96
C PRO A 223 -0.55 23.62 27.66
N GLY A 224 0.38 23.07 26.89
CA GLY A 224 1.44 22.18 27.34
C GLY A 224 1.03 20.71 27.51
N GLU A 225 -0.25 20.37 27.44
CA GLU A 225 -0.71 18.98 27.47
C GLU A 225 -0.54 18.31 26.11
N SER A 226 -0.37 16.98 26.14
CA SER A 226 -0.23 16.15 24.96
C SER A 226 -1.21 14.99 24.98
N VAL A 227 -1.60 14.56 23.79
CA VAL A 227 -2.50 13.44 23.56
C VAL A 227 -1.96 12.57 22.42
N ALA A 228 -2.12 11.26 22.54
CA ALA A 228 -1.65 10.28 21.56
C ALA A 228 -2.84 9.60 20.87
N TYR A 229 -2.82 9.57 19.53
CA TYR A 229 -3.82 8.90 18.71
C TYR A 229 -3.24 7.75 17.90
N GLN A 230 -4.03 6.69 17.74
CA GLN A 230 -3.80 5.61 16.79
C GLN A 230 -5.10 5.26 16.06
N ILE A 231 -4.96 4.87 14.80
CA ILE A 231 -6.05 4.30 14.00
C ILE A 231 -5.89 2.78 14.04
N GLN A 232 -6.86 2.08 14.62
CA GLN A 232 -6.86 0.63 14.69
C GLN A 232 -7.81 0.06 13.64
N ALA A 233 -7.28 -0.64 12.64
CA ALA A 233 -8.09 -1.47 11.74
C ALA A 233 -8.46 -2.76 12.48
N TYR A 234 -9.70 -3.24 12.34
CA TYR A 234 -10.11 -4.49 13.00
C TYR A 234 -11.03 -5.36 12.13
N ASN A 235 -10.98 -6.67 12.33
CA ASN A 235 -11.96 -7.65 11.88
C ASN A 235 -12.07 -8.80 12.91
N GLU A 236 -12.78 -9.88 12.59
CA GLU A 236 -12.91 -11.04 13.49
C GLU A 236 -11.58 -11.78 13.74
N ALA A 237 -10.63 -11.72 12.80
CA ALA A 237 -9.34 -12.41 12.89
C ALA A 237 -8.31 -11.63 13.73
N GLY A 238 -8.52 -10.33 13.93
CA GLY A 238 -7.66 -9.50 14.79
C GLY A 238 -7.73 -8.02 14.48
N SER A 239 -6.70 -7.29 14.93
CA SER A 239 -6.57 -5.86 14.72
C SER A 239 -5.12 -5.46 14.50
N SER A 240 -4.92 -4.30 13.90
CA SER A 240 -3.62 -3.70 13.66
C SER A 240 -3.67 -2.20 13.90
N ASP A 241 -2.64 -1.67 14.55
CA ASP A 241 -2.58 -0.26 14.94
C ASP A 241 -1.67 0.52 14.00
N SER A 242 -2.07 1.74 13.67
CA SER A 242 -1.19 2.71 13.01
C SER A 242 -0.02 3.12 13.90
N VAL A 243 0.95 3.82 13.31
CA VAL A 243 1.90 4.64 14.08
C VAL A 243 1.14 5.65 14.96
N THR A 244 1.76 6.06 16.06
CA THR A 244 1.18 7.03 16.99
C THR A 244 1.31 8.47 16.47
N ALA A 245 0.18 9.17 16.42
CA ALA A 245 0.11 10.60 16.19
C ALA A 245 0.07 11.34 17.54
N THR A 246 1.14 12.06 17.87
CA THR A 246 1.20 12.86 19.10
C THR A 246 0.85 14.31 18.79
N ILE A 247 -0.09 14.87 19.54
CA ILE A 247 -0.52 16.26 19.44
C ILE A 247 -0.23 16.93 20.78
N THR A 248 0.43 18.09 20.74
CA THR A 248 0.76 18.90 21.92
C THR A 248 0.27 20.32 21.70
N CYS A 249 -0.53 20.85 22.62
CA CYS A 249 -0.90 22.25 22.56
C CYS A 249 0.28 23.13 23.01
N PRO A 250 0.65 24.17 22.24
CA PRO A 250 1.73 25.08 22.60
C PRO A 250 1.38 25.95 23.81
#